data_AF-W2T8T6-F1
#
_entry.id   AF-W2T8T6-F1
#
_cell.length_a   1.000
_cell.length_b   1.000
_cell.length_c   1.000
_cell.angle_alpha   90.00
_cell.angle_beta   90.00
_cell.angle_gamma   90.00
#
_symmetry.space_group_name_H-M   'P 1'
#
loop_
_entity.id
_entity.type
_entity.pdbx_description
1 polymer ?
#
loop_
_entity_poly.entity_id
_entity_poly.type
_entity_poly.pdbx_seq_one_letter_code
_entity_poly.pdbx_strand_id
1 'polypeptide(L)'
;MVDTISGQFLSLLAHAVLISTLFFNQEPFLLASSPLCVSAVQEDSRVEFIVLLSLTLLLDAGELFLLFTRVPSVSVSLLSSSFHVVSCLFLVKFIIDEHPVSNFWILLAFTSFPALLFNLIGFSLSPYRNKS
;
A
#
# COMPACT_ATOMS: atom_id res chain seq x y z
N MET A 1 4.87 -25.41 -10.78
CA MET A 1 5.67 -24.37 -10.10
C MET A 1 4.74 -23.19 -9.89
N VAL A 2 4.51 -22.75 -8.65
CA VAL A 2 3.64 -21.58 -8.40
C VAL A 2 4.47 -20.34 -8.73
N ASP A 3 4.01 -19.53 -9.69
CA ASP A 3 4.64 -18.24 -9.99
C ASP A 3 4.15 -17.21 -8.98
N THR A 4 4.91 -17.02 -7.90
CA THR A 4 4.58 -16.05 -6.85
C THR A 4 5.05 -14.64 -7.19
N ILE A 5 6.01 -14.51 -8.11
CA ILE A 5 6.65 -13.22 -8.43
C ILE A 5 5.71 -12.35 -9.25
N SER A 6 5.07 -12.92 -10.28
CA SER A 6 4.04 -12.20 -11.03
C SER A 6 2.85 -11.84 -10.15
N GLY A 7 2.46 -12.74 -9.24
CA GLY A 7 1.42 -12.49 -8.23
C GLY A 7 1.74 -11.29 -7.33
N GLN A 8 2.96 -11.24 -6.78
CA GLN A 8 3.44 -10.13 -5.96
C GLN A 8 3.49 -8.82 -6.73
N PHE A 9 4.05 -8.83 -7.95
CA PHE A 9 4.08 -7.64 -8.80
C PHE A 9 2.67 -7.12 -9.08
N LEU A 10 1.74 -8.00 -9.44
CA LEU A 10 0.37 -7.61 -9.76
C LEU A 10 -0.38 -7.07 -8.54
N SER A 11 -0.23 -7.71 -7.38
CA SER A 11 -0.86 -7.22 -6.14
C SER A 11 -0.31 -5.87 -5.70
N LEU A 12 1.01 -5.67 -5.79
CA LEU A 12 1.67 -4.42 -5.47
C LEU A 12 1.23 -3.31 -6.44
N LEU A 13 1.18 -3.61 -7.74
CA LEU A 13 0.74 -2.64 -8.76
C LEU A 13 -0.73 -2.27 -8.58
N ALA A 14 -1.60 -3.25 -8.31
CA ALA A 14 -3.01 -2.98 -8.04
C ALA A 14 -3.20 -2.05 -6.82
N HIS A 15 -2.42 -2.30 -5.76
CA HIS A 15 -2.42 -1.45 -4.57
C HIS A 15 -1.97 -0.02 -4.90
N ALA A 16 -0.83 0.14 -5.58
CA ALA A 16 -0.31 1.44 -5.98
C ALA A 16 -1.28 2.22 -6.88
N VAL A 17 -2.00 1.55 -7.79
CA VAL A 17 -3.01 2.17 -8.66
C VAL A 17 -4.22 2.65 -7.85
N LEU A 18 -4.69 1.87 -6.88
CA LEU A 18 -5.80 2.28 -6.00
C LEU A 18 -5.40 3.51 -5.16
N ILE A 19 -4.21 3.48 -4.55
CA ILE A 19 -3.68 4.62 -3.80
C ILE A 19 -3.53 5.86 -4.70
N SER A 20 -3.02 5.70 -5.92
CA SER A 20 -2.91 6.79 -6.88
C SER A 20 -4.28 7.36 -7.26
N THR A 21 -5.28 6.50 -7.43
CA THR A 21 -6.65 6.91 -7.73
C THR A 21 -7.24 7.74 -6.60
N LEU A 22 -7.02 7.34 -5.34
CA LEU A 22 -7.40 8.14 -4.17
C LEU A 22 -6.64 9.47 -4.10
N PHE A 23 -5.35 9.46 -4.42
CA PHE A 23 -4.50 10.65 -4.39
C PHE A 23 -4.98 11.73 -5.36
N PHE A 24 -5.30 11.34 -6.60
CA PHE A 24 -5.78 12.27 -7.62
C PHE A 24 -7.27 12.63 -7.49
N ASN A 25 -8.07 11.85 -6.75
CA ASN A 25 -9.50 12.08 -6.56
C ASN A 25 -9.88 12.28 -5.09
N GLN A 26 -9.05 12.96 -4.31
CA GLN A 26 -9.17 13.06 -2.84
C GLN A 26 -10.46 13.73 -2.32
N GLU A 27 -11.03 14.70 -3.04
CA GLU A 27 -12.14 15.52 -2.54
C GLU A 27 -13.41 14.75 -2.15
N PRO A 28 -13.97 13.87 -2.99
CA PRO A 28 -15.15 13.07 -2.60
C PRO A 28 -14.89 12.22 -1.35
N PHE A 29 -13.68 11.67 -1.20
CA PHE A 29 -13.34 10.84 -0.04
C PHE A 29 -13.17 11.67 1.23
N LEU A 30 -12.56 12.86 1.13
CA LEU A 30 -12.40 13.77 2.26
C LEU A 30 -13.74 14.34 2.72
N LEU A 31 -14.64 14.66 1.80
CA LEU A 31 -16.01 15.07 2.14
C LEU A 31 -16.79 13.93 2.82
N ALA A 32 -16.70 12.71 2.28
CA ALA A 32 -17.31 11.51 2.86
C ALA A 32 -16.72 11.16 4.25
N SER A 33 -15.46 11.50 4.52
CA SER A 33 -14.83 11.26 5.82
C SER A 33 -15.28 12.23 6.93
N SER A 34 -16.06 13.26 6.59
CA SER A 34 -16.48 14.30 7.52
C SER A 34 -17.87 14.02 8.11
N PRO A 35 -18.02 13.97 9.45
CA PRO A 35 -19.25 13.53 10.10
C PRO A 35 -20.44 14.51 10.03
N LEU A 36 -20.34 15.64 9.32
CA LEU A 36 -21.28 16.77 9.47
C LEU A 36 -21.78 17.41 8.16
N CYS A 37 -21.91 16.65 7.05
CA CYS A 37 -22.38 17.19 5.75
C CYS A 37 -21.70 18.55 5.41
N VAL A 38 -20.40 18.64 5.69
CA VAL A 38 -19.67 19.90 5.56
C VAL A 38 -19.47 20.16 4.07
N SER A 39 -19.81 21.36 3.61
CA SER A 39 -19.67 21.75 2.20
C SER A 39 -18.23 22.02 1.78
N ALA A 40 -17.29 21.97 2.72
CA ALA A 40 -15.87 22.23 2.52
C ALA A 40 -15.01 21.21 3.27
N VAL A 41 -13.95 20.75 2.63
CA VAL A 41 -12.93 19.90 3.23
C VAL A 41 -12.08 20.75 4.20
N GLN A 42 -11.83 20.23 5.40
CA GLN A 42 -10.88 20.85 6.31
C GLN A 42 -9.45 20.66 5.79
N GLU A 43 -8.68 21.74 5.71
CA GLU A 43 -7.31 21.72 5.17
C GLU A 43 -6.39 20.77 5.95
N ASP A 44 -6.55 20.65 7.27
CA ASP A 44 -5.76 19.72 8.09
C ASP A 44 -5.96 18.26 7.64
N SER A 45 -7.22 17.85 7.43
CA SER A 45 -7.56 16.50 6.95
C SER A 45 -7.04 16.25 5.53
N ARG A 46 -7.06 17.28 4.68
CA ARG A 46 -6.49 17.22 3.32
C ARG A 46 -4.98 16.99 3.37
N VAL A 47 -4.27 17.79 4.16
CA VAL A 47 -2.81 17.65 4.32
C VAL A 47 -2.47 16.27 4.89
N GLU A 48 -3.18 15.82 5.93
CA GLU A 48 -2.99 14.50 6.53
C GLU A 48 -3.16 13.37 5.49
N PHE A 49 -4.24 13.44 4.70
CA PHE A 49 -4.53 12.43 3.68
C PHE A 49 -3.48 12.42 2.56
N ILE A 50 -3.02 13.60 2.10
CA ILE A 50 -1.95 13.71 1.11
C ILE A 50 -0.65 13.11 1.65
N VAL A 51 -0.26 13.44 2.89
CA VAL A 51 0.96 12.92 3.52
C VAL A 51 0.89 11.40 3.60
N LEU A 52 -0.24 10.87 4.05
CA LEU A 52 -0.44 9.44 4.17
C LEU A 52 -0.34 8.73 2.81
N LEU A 53 -1.08 9.17 1.80
CA LEU A 53 -1.06 8.53 0.49
C LEU A 53 0.32 8.64 -0.17
N SER A 54 1.02 9.76 0.01
CA SER A 54 2.39 9.95 -0.47
C SER A 54 3.35 8.95 0.19
N LEU A 55 3.22 8.75 1.50
CA LEU A 55 4.04 7.79 2.25
C LEU A 55 3.76 6.36 1.77
N THR A 56 2.49 5.99 1.56
CA THR A 56 2.12 4.69 1.01
C THR A 56 2.73 4.46 -0.38
N LEU A 57 2.66 5.44 -1.28
CA LEU A 57 3.27 5.34 -2.61
C LEU A 57 4.79 5.18 -2.55
N LEU A 58 5.46 5.85 -1.60
CA LEU A 58 6.90 5.70 -1.39
C LEU A 58 7.26 4.29 -0.91
N LEU A 59 6.47 3.70 -0.01
CA LEU A 59 6.67 2.33 0.45
C LEU A 59 6.46 1.33 -0.69
N ASP A 60 5.37 1.47 -1.46
CA ASP A 60 5.08 0.63 -2.61
C ASP A 60 6.18 0.74 -3.69
N ALA A 61 6.69 1.95 -3.95
CA ALA A 61 7.80 2.16 -4.87
C ALA A 61 9.11 1.53 -4.36
N GLY A 62 9.37 1.60 -3.06
CA GLY A 62 10.51 0.95 -2.42
C GLY A 62 10.44 -0.58 -2.55
N GLU A 63 9.26 -1.16 -2.35
CA GLU A 63 9.07 -2.60 -2.52
C GLU A 63 9.22 -3.02 -3.98
N LEU A 64 8.67 -2.23 -4.91
CA LEU A 64 8.80 -2.47 -6.34
C LEU A 64 10.27 -2.45 -6.77
N PHE A 65 11.04 -1.49 -6.25
CA PHE A 65 12.48 -1.42 -6.48
C PHE A 65 13.18 -2.68 -5.97
N LEU A 66 12.87 -3.14 -4.75
CA LEU A 66 13.44 -4.39 -4.22
C LEU A 66 13.11 -5.59 -5.11
N LEU A 67 11.86 -5.70 -5.58
CA LEU A 67 11.42 -6.77 -6.46
C LEU A 67 12.19 -6.80 -7.80
N PHE A 68 12.53 -5.63 -8.35
CA PHE A 68 13.37 -5.54 -9.56
C PHE A 68 14.84 -5.88 -9.31
N THR A 69 15.37 -5.55 -8.11
CA THR A 69 16.77 -5.86 -7.79
C THR A 69 16.99 -7.32 -7.43
N ARG A 70 15.99 -7.97 -6.82
CA ARG A 70 16.14 -9.32 -6.28
C ARG A 70 14.82 -10.06 -6.21
N VAL A 71 14.85 -11.34 -6.61
CA VAL A 71 13.71 -12.24 -6.46
C VAL A 71 13.55 -12.63 -4.98
N PRO A 72 12.43 -12.29 -4.31
CA PRO A 72 12.16 -12.69 -2.94
C PRO A 72 11.91 -14.20 -2.84
N SER A 73 12.03 -14.74 -1.63
CA SER A 73 11.63 -16.12 -1.36
C SER A 73 10.12 -16.29 -1.56
N VAL A 74 9.68 -17.52 -1.88
CA VAL A 74 8.26 -17.85 -2.07
C VAL A 74 7.40 -17.40 -0.86
N SER A 75 7.88 -17.63 0.37
CA SER A 75 7.17 -17.24 1.58
C SER A 75 7.02 -15.72 1.73
N VAL A 76 8.08 -14.96 1.48
CA VAL A 76 8.04 -13.49 1.54
C VAL A 76 7.12 -12.93 0.45
N SER A 77 7.21 -13.52 -0.76
CA SER A 77 6.38 -13.13 -1.90
C SER A 77 4.89 -13.33 -1.63
N LEU A 78 4.49 -14.50 -1.11
CA LEU A 78 3.10 -14.78 -0.73
C LEU A 78 2.60 -13.87 0.41
N LEU A 79 3.45 -13.59 1.39
CA LEU A 79 3.10 -12.73 2.52
C LEU A 79 2.89 -11.28 2.08
N SER A 80 3.81 -10.74 1.28
CA SER A 80 3.67 -9.42 0.66
C SER A 80 2.38 -9.34 -0.18
N SER A 81 2.15 -10.32 -1.06
CA SER A 81 0.91 -10.37 -1.85
C SER A 81 -0.33 -10.34 -0.97
N SER A 82 -0.32 -11.08 0.14
CA SER A 82 -1.45 -11.11 1.08
C SER A 82 -1.69 -9.75 1.71
N PHE A 83 -0.65 -9.03 2.13
CA PHE A 83 -0.79 -7.67 2.66
C PHE A 83 -1.37 -6.71 1.63
N HIS A 84 -0.88 -6.72 0.39
CA HIS A 84 -1.42 -5.85 -0.67
C HIS A 84 -2.86 -6.19 -1.04
N VAL A 85 -3.21 -7.48 -1.14
CA VAL A 85 -4.60 -7.90 -1.41
C VAL A 85 -5.54 -7.45 -0.29
N VAL A 86 -5.15 -7.65 0.97
CA VAL A 86 -5.91 -7.18 2.12
C VAL A 86 -6.06 -5.66 2.08
N SER A 87 -4.98 -4.93 1.78
CA SER A 87 -5.01 -3.48 1.62
C SER A 87 -6.01 -3.04 0.54
N CYS A 88 -5.96 -3.65 -0.64
CA CYS A 88 -6.90 -3.38 -1.73
C CYS A 88 -8.36 -3.60 -1.32
N LEU A 89 -8.66 -4.68 -0.58
CA LEU A 89 -10.02 -4.94 -0.10
C LEU A 89 -10.51 -3.84 0.84
N PHE A 90 -9.66 -3.38 1.76
CA PHE A 90 -10.00 -2.26 2.64
C PHE A 90 -10.12 -0.93 1.89
N LEU A 91 -9.23 -0.64 0.94
CA LEU A 91 -9.31 0.56 0.10
C LEU A 91 -10.59 0.59 -0.73
N VAL A 92 -11.01 -0.53 -1.31
CA VAL A 92 -12.30 -0.61 -2.02
C VAL A 92 -13.45 -0.33 -1.05
N LYS A 93 -13.37 -0.83 0.19
CA LYS A 93 -14.38 -0.50 1.20
C LYS A 93 -14.37 1.00 1.54
N PHE A 94 -13.20 1.60 1.69
CA PHE A 94 -13.03 3.04 1.94
C PHE A 94 -13.47 3.93 0.78
N ILE A 95 -13.49 3.41 -0.45
CA ILE A 95 -14.03 4.12 -1.62
C ILE A 95 -15.56 4.13 -1.60
N ILE A 96 -16.19 3.08 -1.06
CA ILE A 96 -17.65 2.90 -1.07
C ILE A 96 -18.32 3.51 0.17
N ASP A 97 -17.65 3.44 1.33
CA ASP A 97 -18.21 3.85 2.63
C ASP A 97 -17.49 5.08 3.21
N GLU A 98 -18.19 5.77 4.10
CA GLU A 98 -17.67 6.89 4.89
C GLU A 98 -16.75 6.39 6.02
N HIS A 99 -15.52 6.87 6.05
CA HIS A 99 -14.56 6.51 7.09
C HIS A 99 -13.65 7.68 7.45
N PRO A 100 -13.27 7.84 8.72
CA PRO A 100 -12.35 8.88 9.15
C PRO A 100 -10.95 8.66 8.55
N VAL A 101 -10.26 9.77 8.23
CA VAL A 101 -8.89 9.79 7.68
C VAL A 101 -7.91 8.99 8.53
N SER A 102 -8.09 8.99 9.86
CA SER A 102 -7.27 8.23 10.81
C SER A 102 -7.25 6.72 10.55
N ASN A 103 -8.31 6.14 9.97
CA ASN A 103 -8.34 4.71 9.64
C ASN A 103 -7.33 4.34 8.54
N PHE A 104 -6.99 5.28 7.67
CA PHE A 104 -5.99 5.02 6.65
C PHE A 104 -4.58 4.88 7.23
N TRP A 105 -4.25 5.55 8.35
CA TRP A 105 -2.98 5.35 9.06
C TRP A 105 -2.85 3.94 9.60
N ILE A 106 -3.95 3.40 10.13
CA ILE A 106 -4.03 2.02 10.59
C ILE A 106 -3.77 1.10 9.40
N LEU A 107 -4.45 1.32 8.27
CA LEU A 107 -4.24 0.50 7.08
C LEU A 107 -2.76 0.49 6.65
N LEU A 108 -2.15 1.66 6.49
CA LEU A 108 -0.74 1.82 6.13
C LEU A 108 0.20 1.04 7.06
N ALA A 109 -0.03 1.13 8.38
CA ALA A 109 0.79 0.48 9.40
C ALA A 109 0.66 -1.06 9.41
N PHE A 110 -0.49 -1.59 9.00
CA PHE A 110 -0.76 -3.04 9.02
C PHE A 110 -0.59 -3.73 7.66
N THR A 111 -0.54 -3.00 6.55
CA THR A 111 -0.42 -3.59 5.21
C THR A 111 0.88 -3.22 4.51
N SER A 112 1.04 -1.96 4.07
CA SER A 112 2.19 -1.52 3.27
C SER A 112 3.50 -1.51 4.04
N PHE A 113 3.51 -1.07 5.31
CA PHE A 113 4.73 -1.05 6.10
C PHE A 113 5.29 -2.47 6.38
N PRO A 114 4.48 -3.45 6.84
CA PRO A 114 4.94 -4.82 7.02
C PRO A 114 5.42 -5.47 5.71
N ALA A 115 4.74 -5.23 4.59
CA ALA A 115 5.11 -5.78 3.28
C ALA A 115 6.55 -5.36 2.88
N LEU A 116 6.85 -4.05 2.95
CA LEU A 116 8.20 -3.56 2.67
C LEU A 116 9.22 -4.10 3.67
N LEU A 117 8.89 -4.12 4.97
CA LEU A 117 9.79 -4.59 6.02
C LEU A 117 10.22 -6.04 5.81
N PHE A 118 9.28 -6.93 5.47
CA PHE A 118 9.61 -8.34 5.21
C PHE A 118 10.46 -8.51 3.95
N ASN A 119 10.22 -7.72 2.90
CA ASN A 119 11.08 -7.72 1.71
C ASN A 119 12.50 -7.21 2.03
N LEU A 120 12.64 -6.16 2.84
CA LEU A 120 13.94 -5.64 3.30
C LEU A 120 14.71 -6.66 4.15
N ILE A 121 14.03 -7.30 5.10
CA ILE A 121 14.63 -8.35 5.94
C ILE A 121 15.06 -9.53 5.06
N GLY A 122 14.20 -9.98 4.14
CA GLY A 122 14.53 -11.04 3.18
C GLY A 122 15.71 -10.69 2.28
N PHE A 123 15.82 -9.43 1.86
CA PHE A 123 16.94 -8.91 1.09
C PHE A 123 18.25 -8.95 1.89
N SER A 124 18.22 -8.51 3.15
CA SER A 124 19.39 -8.44 4.04
C SER A 124 19.87 -9.84 4.48
N LEU A 125 18.95 -10.75 4.80
CA LEU A 125 19.27 -12.08 5.31
C LEU A 125 19.68 -13.07 4.23
N SER A 126 19.38 -12.81 2.96
CA SER A 126 19.74 -13.73 1.89
C SER A 126 21.18 -13.42 1.44
N PRO A 127 22.19 -14.26 1.76
CA PRO A 127 23.54 -14.07 1.25
C PRO A 127 23.52 -14.07 -0.27
N TYR A 128 24.35 -13.22 -0.88
CA TYR A 128 24.51 -13.11 -2.33
C TYR A 128 24.83 -14.50 -2.88
N ARG A 129 23.82 -15.20 -3.43
CA ARG A 129 24.03 -16.53 -4.00
C ARG A 129 24.73 -16.32 -5.34
N ASN A 130 26.06 -16.24 -5.30
CA ASN A 130 26.89 -16.28 -6.50
C ASN A 130 26.43 -17.49 -7.32
N LYS A 131 25.94 -17.21 -8.54
CA LYS A 131 25.76 -18.25 -9.56
C LYS A 131 27.18 -18.64 -9.97
N SER A 132 27.68 -19.77 -9.47
CA SER A 132 28.81 -20.48 -10.10
C SER A 132 28.30 -21.23 -11.32
#